data_AF-A0A1I7BDU2-F1
#
_entry.id   AF-A0A1I7BDU2-F1
#
_cell.length_a   1.000
_cell.length_b   1.000
_cell.length_c   1.000
_cell.angle_alpha   90.00
_cell.angle_beta   90.00
_cell.angle_gamma   90.00
#
_symmetry.space_group_name_H-M   'P 1'
#
loop_
_entity.id
_entity.type
_entity.pdbx_description
1 polymer ?
#
loop_
_entity_poly.entity_id
_entity_poly.type
_entity_poly.pdbx_seq_one_letter_code
_entity_poly.pdbx_strand_id
1 'polypeptide(L)'
;MPPSLYHLLVDAHGLPLNVLISGANRHDSMLVEPILDSMPAIKRGGRGQTRRRPVKLHGDEGYDNPRVRRSLRRRGITARLARIGP
;
A
#
# COMPACT_ATOMS: atom_id res chain seq x y z
N MET A 1 6.86 -17.68 -19.85
CA MET A 1 5.88 -16.85 -19.09
C MET A 1 6.51 -15.49 -18.85
N PRO A 2 5.77 -14.38 -18.97
CA PRO A 2 6.30 -13.07 -18.59
C PRO A 2 6.61 -13.03 -17.09
N PRO A 3 7.59 -12.24 -16.63
CA PRO A 3 7.91 -12.09 -15.22
C PRO A 3 6.72 -11.50 -14.45
N SER A 4 6.49 -12.02 -13.25
CA SER A 4 5.41 -11.60 -12.34
C SER A 4 5.99 -10.89 -11.13
N LEU A 5 5.31 -9.85 -10.66
CA LEU A 5 5.67 -9.08 -9.47
C LEU A 5 4.57 -9.20 -8.42
N TYR A 6 4.97 -9.45 -7.18
CA TYR A 6 4.08 -9.52 -6.02
C TYR A 6 4.14 -8.20 -5.25
N HIS A 7 2.97 -7.63 -4.99
CA HIS A 7 2.80 -6.44 -4.15
C HIS A 7 2.18 -6.90 -2.83
N LEU A 8 2.94 -6.79 -1.76
CA LEU A 8 2.53 -7.22 -0.42
C LEU A 8 2.21 -5.99 0.42
N LEU A 9 1.00 -5.97 0.99
CA LEU A 9 0.66 -5.05 2.06
C LEU A 9 0.78 -5.80 3.38
N VAL A 10 1.66 -5.32 4.25
CA VAL A 10 1.95 -5.93 5.54
C VAL A 10 1.66 -4.94 6.67
N ASP A 11 1.26 -5.46 7.83
CA ASP A 11 1.22 -4.65 9.03
C ASP A 11 2.63 -4.42 9.62
N ALA A 12 2.71 -3.65 10.70
CA ALA A 12 3.98 -3.33 11.35
C ALA A 12 4.67 -4.52 12.03
N HIS A 13 3.96 -5.64 12.24
CA HIS A 13 4.47 -6.88 12.83
C HIS A 13 4.83 -7.93 11.77
N GLY A 14 4.64 -7.62 10.48
CA GLY A 14 4.92 -8.51 9.37
C GLY A 14 3.75 -9.41 8.96
N LEU A 15 2.55 -9.21 9.50
CA LEU A 15 1.36 -9.94 9.07
C LEU A 15 0.93 -9.47 7.68
N PRO A 16 0.88 -10.34 6.66
CA PRO A 16 0.35 -9.97 5.36
C PRO A 16 -1.15 -9.69 5.45
N LEU A 17 -1.53 -8.46 5.09
CA LEU A 17 -2.91 -8.00 5.06
C LEU A 17 -3.54 -8.16 3.68
N ASN A 18 -2.74 -8.01 2.62
CA ASN A 18 -3.22 -8.11 1.25
C ASN A 18 -2.08 -8.42 0.27
N VAL A 19 -2.40 -9.10 -0.84
CA VAL A 19 -1.46 -9.46 -1.90
C VAL A 19 -2.09 -9.16 -3.26
N LEU A 20 -1.36 -8.45 -4.12
CA LEU A 20 -1.70 -8.30 -5.52
C LEU A 20 -0.56 -8.80 -6.40
N ILE A 21 -0.90 -9.42 -7.52
CA ILE A 21 0.05 -9.92 -8.51
C ILE A 21 -0.13 -9.13 -9.79
N SER A 22 0.98 -8.69 -10.38
CA SER A 22 0.97 -8.02 -11.67
C SER A 22 2.08 -8.56 -12.58
N GLY A 23 1.99 -8.28 -13.88
CA GLY A 23 3.12 -8.50 -14.77
C GLY A 23 4.20 -7.45 -14.51
N ALA A 24 5.47 -7.85 -14.54
CA ALA A 24 6.60 -6.99 -14.18
C ALA A 24 6.79 -5.75 -15.08
N ASN A 25 6.08 -5.67 -16.21
CA ASN A 25 6.06 -4.49 -17.08
C ASN A 25 5.04 -3.42 -16.64
N ARG A 26 4.28 -3.64 -15.57
CA ARG A 26 3.29 -2.69 -15.06
C ARG A 26 3.93 -1.78 -14.02
N HIS A 27 3.76 -0.46 -14.16
CA HIS A 27 4.31 0.51 -13.22
C HIS A 27 3.71 0.34 -11.81
N ASP A 28 4.55 0.05 -10.82
CA ASP A 28 4.17 -0.36 -9.45
C ASP A 28 3.21 0.63 -8.78
N SER A 29 3.39 1.92 -9.03
CA SER A 29 2.53 2.96 -8.48
C SER A 29 1.04 2.81 -8.83
N MET A 30 0.72 2.12 -9.93
CA MET A 30 -0.65 1.87 -10.37
C MET A 30 -1.39 0.92 -9.43
N LEU A 31 -0.67 0.17 -8.59
CA LEU A 31 -1.23 -0.90 -7.75
C LEU A 31 -1.44 -0.47 -6.29
N VAL A 32 -0.93 0.71 -5.90
CA VAL A 32 -1.13 1.27 -4.55
C VAL A 32 -2.61 1.54 -4.26
N GLU A 33 -3.34 2.09 -5.21
CA GLU A 33 -4.78 2.33 -5.04
C GLU A 33 -5.55 1.00 -4.94
N PRO A 34 -5.42 0.06 -5.91
CA PRO A 34 -6.03 -1.26 -5.83
C PRO A 34 -5.76 -2.03 -4.54
N ILE A 35 -4.51 -2.08 -4.06
CA ILE A 35 -4.16 -2.87 -2.88
C ILE A 35 -4.76 -2.30 -1.59
N LEU A 36 -4.92 -0.98 -1.53
CA LEU A 36 -5.58 -0.31 -0.42
C LEU A 36 -7.11 -0.45 -0.47
N ASP A 37 -7.68 -0.52 -1.67
CA ASP A 37 -9.13 -0.69 -1.86
C ASP A 37 -9.59 -2.13 -1.59
N SER A 38 -8.77 -3.13 -1.90
CA SER A 38 -9.07 -4.53 -1.60
C SER A 38 -8.61 -4.98 -0.20
N MET A 39 -8.03 -4.08 0.60
CA MET A 39 -7.54 -4.44 1.93
C MET A 39 -8.71 -4.85 2.84
N PRO A 40 -8.61 -6.00 3.54
CA PRO A 40 -9.62 -6.40 4.50
C PRO A 40 -9.66 -5.41 5.67
N ALA A 41 -10.82 -5.33 6.32
CA ALA A 41 -10.97 -4.49 7.48
C ALA A 41 -10.08 -5.00 8.64
N ILE A 42 -9.17 -4.16 9.14
CA ILE A 42 -8.23 -4.50 10.21
C ILE A 42 -8.97 -4.45 11.56
N LYS A 43 -9.13 -5.61 12.19
CA LYS A 43 -9.67 -5.72 13.56
C LYS A 43 -8.72 -5.04 14.53
N ARG A 44 -9.21 -4.09 15.32
CA ARG A 44 -8.47 -3.52 16.44
C ARG A 44 -8.66 -4.46 17.64
N GLY A 45 -7.61 -4.80 18.37
CA GLY A 45 -7.66 -5.70 19.54
C GLY A 45 -8.42 -5.18 20.77
N GLY A 46 -9.47 -4.36 20.59
CA GLY A 46 -10.28 -3.77 21.66
C GLY A 46 -11.63 -3.26 21.16
N ARG A 47 -12.44 -2.67 22.04
CA ARG A 47 -13.75 -2.07 21.69
C ARG A 47 -13.56 -0.88 20.74
N GLY A 48 -14.02 -1.00 19.50
CA GLY A 48 -13.99 0.07 18.48
C GLY A 48 -14.25 -0.43 17.06
N GLN A 49 -14.56 0.47 16.12
CA GLN A 49 -14.79 0.10 14.73
C GLN A 49 -13.53 -0.43 14.04
N THR A 50 -13.71 -1.50 13.25
CA THR A 50 -12.69 -2.07 12.37
C THR A 50 -12.16 -1.01 11.41
N ARG A 51 -10.84 -0.79 11.37
CA ARG A 51 -10.25 0.21 10.46
C ARG A 51 -10.10 -0.41 9.08
N ARG A 52 -10.77 0.17 8.08
CA ARG A 52 -10.63 -0.25 6.67
C ARG A 52 -9.40 0.33 5.97
N ARG A 53 -8.61 1.19 6.64
CA ARG A 53 -7.46 1.89 6.05
C ARG A 53 -6.34 2.11 7.08
N PRO A 54 -5.06 2.00 6.67
CA PRO A 54 -3.93 2.27 7.56
C PRO A 54 -3.79 3.78 7.83
N VAL A 55 -3.18 4.16 8.96
CA VAL A 55 -2.89 5.57 9.29
C VAL A 55 -1.65 6.07 8.56
N LYS A 56 -0.68 5.17 8.35
CA LYS A 56 0.59 5.44 7.67
C LYS A 56 0.85 4.31 6.69
N LEU A 57 1.37 4.65 5.51
CA LEU A 57 1.83 3.67 4.54
C LEU A 57 3.33 3.85 4.32
N HIS A 58 4.08 2.80 4.63
CA HIS A 58 5.49 2.70 4.29
C HIS A 58 5.59 2.04 2.92
N GLY A 59 6.43 2.60 2.06
CA GLY A 59 6.59 2.09 0.70
C GLY A 59 7.96 2.42 0.15
N ASP A 60 8.37 1.62 -0.82
CA ASP A 60 9.62 1.79 -1.53
C ASP A 60 9.59 3.01 -2.49
N GLU A 61 10.77 3.33 -3.01
CA GLU A 61 11.05 4.40 -3.94
C GLU A 61 10.20 4.34 -5.21
N GLY A 62 9.96 3.14 -5.77
CA GLY A 62 9.13 2.94 -6.95
C GLY A 62 7.65 3.38 -6.76
N TYR A 63 7.23 3.60 -5.52
CA TYR A 63 5.91 4.12 -5.20
C TYR A 63 5.89 5.64 -4.98
N ASP A 64 7.05 6.31 -4.89
CA ASP A 64 7.13 7.74 -4.63
C ASP A 64 6.83 8.57 -5.88
N ASN A 65 5.56 8.86 -6.11
CA ASN A 65 5.16 9.83 -7.12
C ASN A 65 3.98 10.71 -6.68
N PRO A 66 3.77 11.86 -7.37
CA PRO A 66 2.71 12.81 -7.00
C PRO A 66 1.31 12.20 -7.00
N ARG A 67 1.03 11.22 -7.87
CA ARG A 67 -0.29 10.57 -7.92
C ARG A 67 -0.53 9.73 -6.66
N VAL A 68 0.44 8.91 -6.28
CA VAL A 68 0.36 8.08 -5.06
C VAL A 68 0.23 8.98 -3.83
N ARG A 69 1.08 10.00 -3.69
CA ARG A 69 1.01 10.95 -2.57
C ARG A 69 -0.36 11.63 -2.47
N ARG A 70 -0.94 12.05 -3.61
CA ARG A 70 -2.30 12.62 -3.65
C ARG A 70 -3.37 11.61 -3.23
N SER A 71 -3.29 10.38 -3.70
CA SER A 71 -4.24 9.33 -3.33
C SER A 71 -4.21 9.03 -1.84
N LEU A 72 -3.01 8.87 -1.26
CA LEU A 72 -2.82 8.65 0.17
C LEU A 72 -3.37 9.82 1.00
N ARG A 73 -3.08 11.07 0.60
CA ARG A 73 -3.61 12.27 1.26
C ARG A 73 -5.13 12.33 1.24
N ARG A 74 -5.78 12.04 0.10
CA ARG A 74 -7.26 11.99 0.00
C ARG A 74 -7.87 10.92 0.89
N ARG A 75 -7.13 9.84 1.14
CA ARG A 75 -7.55 8.71 1.99
C ARG A 75 -7.24 8.94 3.49
N GLY A 76 -6.62 10.08 3.85
CA GLY A 76 -6.19 10.37 5.22
C GLY A 76 -4.99 9.51 5.68
N ILE A 77 -4.22 8.98 4.73
CA ILE A 77 -3.07 8.10 4.98
C ILE A 77 -1.79 8.91 4.88
N THR A 78 -0.95 8.85 5.91
CA THR A 78 0.37 9.51 5.89
C THR A 78 1.34 8.70 5.03
N ALA A 79 1.90 9.32 3.99
CA ALA A 79 2.87 8.68 3.11
C ALA A 79 4.29 8.69 3.74
N ARG A 80 4.87 7.50 3.93
CA ARG A 80 6.27 7.27 4.31
C ARG A 80 6.96 6.49 3.19
N LEU A 81 7.05 7.13 2.04
CA LEU A 81 7.68 6.56 0.86
C LEU A 81 9.16 6.93 0.86
N ALA A 82 10.04 5.96 0.59
CA ALA A 82 11.45 6.25 0.34
C ALA A 82 11.53 7.25 -0.82
N ARG A 83 12.35 8.29 -0.66
CA ARG A 83 12.62 9.23 -1.75
C ARG A 83 13.86 8.71 -2.47
N ILE A 84 13.85 8.80 -3.80
CA ILE A 84 15.10 8.76 -4.58
C ILE A 84 16.02 9.81 -3.96
N GLY A 85 17.24 9.43 -3.62
CA GLY A 85 18.27 10.39 -3.22
C GLY A 85 18.46 11.47 -4.31
N PRO A 86 19.04 12.63 -3.97
CA PRO A 86 19.42 13.63 -4.97
C PRO A 86 20.39 13.07 -6.01
#